data_AF-A0A9E4DZV0-F1
#
_entry.id   AF-A0A9E4DZV0-F1
#
_cell.length_a   1.000
_cell.length_b   1.000
_cell.length_c   1.000
_cell.angle_alpha   90.00
_cell.angle_beta   90.00
_cell.angle_gamma   90.00
#
_symmetry.space_group_name_H-M   'P 1'
#
loop_
_entity.id
_entity.type
_entity.pdbx_description
1 polymer ?
#
loop_
_entity_poly.entity_id
_entity_poly.type
_entity_poly.pdbx_seq_one_letter_code
_entity_poly.pdbx_strand_id
1 'polypeptide(L)'
;MRKFNTAGPIRPARHYHVPPLERIDLAEALELVRDERYFVLHAPRQTGKTSALLALRDLLNGGEVGEYRCGYINVESAQTAREDVGRAMGAIASQIAREARYTLDDPATAAAADALDTTRRPDDALGTLLAGWARAAAEPLVVLIDEIDAMVGDSLVSVLRQLRSGYAHRPSGFPQSVVLCGVRDVRDYRIHASSEKEVITGGSAFNIKAKSLRLGDFTRAEVGALLGQHTAETGQEFAPDALRTVWEQTRGQPWLVNALALEVCFASGAVRERDGPIGVRDVFEAREALILRRETHLDQLADKLREPRVRRVIGPLLAGGGAEYGDRDREYVRDLGLVAPDPPLRFANPIYGEVVPRELTWVLL
;
A
#
# COMPACT_ATOMS: atom_id res chain seq x y z
N MET A 1 -18.25 3.41 20.43
CA MET A 1 -16.88 3.18 20.91
C MET A 1 -16.01 2.80 19.73
N ARG A 2 -14.88 3.48 19.54
CA ARG A 2 -13.91 3.19 18.49
C ARG A 2 -13.13 1.90 18.82
N LYS A 3 -12.50 1.30 17.81
CA LYS A 3 -11.65 0.12 17.95
C LYS A 3 -10.38 0.25 17.11
N PHE A 4 -9.36 -0.55 17.43
CA PHE A 4 -8.23 -0.75 16.52
C PHE A 4 -8.72 -1.43 15.24
N ASN A 5 -8.05 -1.16 14.12
CA ASN A 5 -8.49 -1.64 12.81
C ASN A 5 -7.36 -2.34 12.06
N THR A 6 -7.64 -3.57 11.62
CA THR A 6 -6.69 -4.41 10.86
C THR A 6 -7.13 -4.63 9.41
N ALA A 7 -8.33 -4.19 9.03
CA ALA A 7 -8.91 -4.45 7.71
C ALA A 7 -9.59 -3.22 7.10
N GLY A 8 -9.40 -3.03 5.79
CA GLY A 8 -9.99 -1.93 5.04
C GLY A 8 -9.48 -0.53 5.44
N PRO A 9 -10.01 0.53 4.81
CA PRO A 9 -9.61 1.90 5.09
C PRO A 9 -9.99 2.38 6.49
N ILE A 10 -9.18 3.28 7.05
CA ILE A 10 -9.45 3.93 8.32
C ILE A 10 -10.68 4.85 8.22
N ARG A 11 -11.56 4.77 9.22
CA ARG A 11 -12.69 5.68 9.40
C ARG A 11 -12.54 6.36 10.76
N PRO A 12 -12.16 7.65 10.85
CA PRO A 12 -11.85 8.32 12.12
C PRO A 12 -12.94 8.20 13.19
N ALA A 13 -14.22 8.23 12.78
CA ALA A 13 -15.36 8.09 13.68
C ALA A 13 -15.52 6.69 14.29
N ARG A 14 -14.87 5.66 13.72
CA ARG A 14 -15.00 4.26 14.13
C ARG A 14 -13.69 3.65 14.62
N HIS A 15 -12.55 4.19 14.20
CA HIS A 15 -11.24 3.58 14.42
C HIS A 15 -10.28 4.51 15.16
N TYR A 16 -9.51 3.93 16.08
CA TYR A 16 -8.26 4.56 16.53
C TYR A 16 -7.29 4.61 15.35
N HIS A 17 -6.62 5.73 15.16
CA HIS A 17 -5.74 5.90 13.99
C HIS A 17 -4.64 6.92 14.22
N VAL A 18 -3.53 6.71 13.54
CA VAL A 18 -2.54 7.75 13.26
C VAL A 18 -2.99 8.48 11.99
N PRO A 19 -2.97 9.83 11.94
CA PRO A 19 -3.38 10.58 10.76
C PRO A 19 -2.66 10.08 9.50
N PRO A 20 -3.38 9.66 8.44
CA PRO A 20 -2.75 9.00 7.29
C PRO A 20 -1.72 9.87 6.55
N LEU A 21 -1.92 11.19 6.56
CA LEU A 21 -1.04 12.15 5.88
C LEU A 21 0.28 12.41 6.61
N GLU A 22 0.34 12.21 7.92
CA GLU A 22 1.59 12.33 8.70
C GLU A 22 2.57 11.20 8.40
N ARG A 23 2.10 10.14 7.74
CA ARG A 23 2.86 8.92 7.48
C ARG A 23 3.58 8.91 6.15
N ILE A 24 3.27 9.87 5.28
CA ILE A 24 3.98 10.13 4.03
C ILE A 24 4.76 11.44 4.18
N ASP A 25 5.81 11.61 3.39
CA ASP A 25 6.41 12.93 3.21
C ASP A 25 5.43 13.79 2.39
N LEU A 26 4.48 14.41 3.11
CA LEU A 26 3.40 15.18 2.49
C LEU A 26 3.94 16.40 1.75
N ALA A 27 4.95 17.08 2.32
CA ALA A 27 5.55 18.25 1.70
C ALA A 27 6.12 17.88 0.32
N GLU A 28 6.88 16.79 0.27
CA GLU A 28 7.44 16.29 -0.98
C GLU A 28 6.36 15.78 -1.95
N ALA A 29 5.35 15.06 -1.46
CA ALA A 29 4.25 14.59 -2.31
C ALA A 29 3.52 15.76 -2.98
N LEU A 30 3.25 16.83 -2.23
CA LEU A 30 2.59 18.03 -2.76
C LEU A 30 3.51 18.81 -3.72
N GLU A 31 4.81 18.90 -3.42
CA GLU A 31 5.81 19.50 -4.33
C GLU A 31 5.86 18.75 -5.67
N LEU A 32 5.89 17.42 -5.65
CA LEU A 32 5.86 16.60 -6.87
C LEU A 32 4.57 16.80 -7.69
N VAL A 33 3.42 16.98 -7.03
CA VAL A 33 2.16 17.28 -7.72
C VAL A 33 2.23 18.65 -8.39
N ARG A 34 2.70 19.68 -7.68
CA ARG A 34 2.85 21.06 -8.20
C ARG A 34 3.84 21.14 -9.36
N ASP A 35 4.93 20.37 -9.28
CA ASP A 35 5.96 20.28 -10.32
C ASP A 35 5.55 19.39 -11.51
N GLU A 36 4.27 18.99 -11.57
CA GLU A 36 3.72 18.12 -12.62
C GLU A 36 4.53 16.83 -12.78
N ARG A 37 4.91 16.19 -11.68
CA ARG A 37 5.69 14.95 -11.70
C ARG A 37 4.80 13.75 -11.52
N TYR A 38 5.11 12.69 -12.26
CA TYR A 38 4.58 11.35 -11.97
C TYR A 38 5.50 10.69 -10.97
N PHE A 39 4.96 10.05 -9.95
CA PHE A 39 5.74 9.42 -8.90
C PHE A 39 5.09 8.14 -8.39
N VAL A 40 5.88 7.35 -7.67
CA VAL A 40 5.44 6.10 -7.06
C VAL A 40 5.33 6.31 -5.56
N LEU A 41 4.24 5.84 -4.95
CA LEU A 41 4.11 5.68 -3.51
C LEU A 41 4.13 4.18 -3.21
N HIS A 42 5.21 3.67 -2.63
CA HIS A 42 5.30 2.25 -2.29
C HIS A 42 5.35 2.03 -0.79
N ALA A 43 4.85 0.89 -0.36
CA ALA A 43 4.93 0.49 1.03
C ALA A 43 4.69 -1.01 1.19
N PRO A 44 5.28 -1.64 2.23
CA PRO A 44 4.92 -3.01 2.58
C PRO A 44 3.40 -3.22 2.69
N ARG A 45 2.95 -4.47 2.58
CA ARG A 45 1.53 -4.82 2.73
C ARG A 45 1.00 -4.35 4.10
N GLN A 46 -0.27 -3.95 4.11
CA GLN A 46 -1.01 -3.56 5.31
C GLN A 46 -0.40 -2.40 6.12
N THR A 47 0.36 -1.54 5.45
CA THR A 47 0.88 -0.30 6.02
C THR A 47 -0.13 0.85 5.93
N GLY A 48 -1.33 0.66 5.39
CA GLY A 48 -2.35 1.72 5.29
C GLY A 48 -2.25 2.62 4.06
N LYS A 49 -1.59 2.15 2.99
CA LYS A 49 -1.47 2.82 1.67
C LYS A 49 -2.78 3.47 1.19
N THR A 50 -3.84 2.68 1.09
CA THR A 50 -5.15 3.17 0.66
C THR A 50 -5.69 4.28 1.55
N SER A 51 -5.46 4.23 2.87
CA SER A 51 -5.91 5.31 3.76
C SER A 51 -5.12 6.61 3.52
N ALA A 52 -3.81 6.51 3.24
CA ALA A 52 -3.00 7.68 2.89
C ALA A 52 -3.40 8.27 1.53
N LEU A 53 -3.66 7.44 0.52
CA LEU A 53 -4.12 7.91 -0.79
C LEU A 53 -5.50 8.58 -0.73
N LEU A 54 -6.46 8.00 0.00
CA LEU A 54 -7.78 8.61 0.15
C LEU A 54 -7.69 9.95 0.88
N ALA A 55 -6.87 10.04 1.94
CA ALA A 55 -6.63 11.31 2.63
C ALA A 55 -5.92 12.34 1.72
N LEU A 56 -4.98 11.90 0.88
CA LEU A 56 -4.30 12.76 -0.08
C LEU A 56 -5.26 13.27 -1.15
N ARG A 57 -6.13 12.42 -1.67
CA ARG A 57 -7.20 12.80 -2.59
C ARG A 57 -8.09 13.87 -1.97
N ASP A 58 -8.56 13.64 -0.74
CA ASP A 58 -9.46 14.56 -0.05
C ASP A 58 -8.76 15.90 0.24
N LEU A 59 -7.47 15.88 0.58
CA LEU A 59 -6.66 17.10 0.74
C LEU A 59 -6.52 17.87 -0.59
N LEU A 60 -6.20 17.18 -1.69
CA LEU A 60 -6.02 17.80 -3.00
C LEU A 60 -7.33 18.41 -3.53
N ASN A 61 -8.47 17.75 -3.26
CA ASN A 61 -9.80 18.27 -3.59
C ASN A 61 -10.28 19.37 -2.61
N GLY A 62 -9.73 19.43 -1.40
CA GLY A 62 -10.25 20.24 -0.28
C GLY A 62 -9.34 21.37 0.22
N GLY A 63 -8.17 21.61 -0.36
CA GLY A 63 -7.25 22.70 -0.01
C GLY A 63 -7.86 24.10 -0.18
N GLU A 64 -7.08 25.16 0.11
CA GLU A 64 -7.59 26.55 0.22
C GLU A 64 -8.43 27.03 -0.98
N VAL A 65 -8.31 26.45 -2.17
CA VAL A 65 -9.32 26.57 -3.25
C VAL A 65 -9.28 25.37 -4.18
N GLY A 66 -9.60 24.14 -3.75
CA GLY A 66 -9.84 23.00 -4.67
C GLY A 66 -8.86 22.92 -5.87
N GLU A 67 -7.56 23.11 -5.63
CA GLU A 67 -6.56 23.45 -6.65
C GLU A 67 -6.42 22.37 -7.73
N TYR A 68 -6.87 21.15 -7.39
CA TYR A 68 -6.80 19.98 -8.25
C TYR A 68 -8.14 19.26 -8.26
N ARG A 69 -8.43 18.65 -9.40
CA ARG A 69 -9.42 17.57 -9.48
C ARG A 69 -8.69 16.25 -9.28
N CYS A 70 -8.82 15.64 -8.10
CA CYS A 70 -8.10 14.41 -7.76
C CYS A 70 -9.02 13.19 -7.74
N GLY A 71 -8.76 12.21 -8.60
CA GLY A 71 -9.45 10.92 -8.63
C GLY A 71 -8.63 9.78 -8.03
N TYR A 72 -9.27 8.93 -7.21
CA TYR A 72 -8.69 7.67 -6.73
C TYR A 72 -9.30 6.47 -7.47
N ILE A 73 -8.44 5.59 -7.99
CA ILE A 73 -8.85 4.31 -8.57
C ILE A 73 -8.04 3.15 -7.98
N ASN A 74 -8.71 2.07 -7.65
CA ASN A 74 -8.09 0.82 -7.23
C ASN A 74 -8.19 -0.20 -8.37
N VAL A 75 -7.04 -0.64 -8.90
CA VAL A 75 -7.00 -1.50 -10.09
C VAL A 75 -6.92 -3.00 -9.77
N GLU A 76 -7.06 -3.40 -8.50
CA GLU A 76 -7.02 -4.81 -8.07
C GLU A 76 -8.04 -5.68 -8.82
N SER A 77 -9.22 -5.14 -9.14
CA SER A 77 -10.24 -5.86 -9.91
C SER A 77 -9.76 -6.28 -11.31
N ALA A 78 -8.77 -5.57 -11.88
CA ALA A 78 -8.18 -5.90 -13.18
C ALA A 78 -7.21 -7.10 -13.12
N GLN A 79 -6.80 -7.55 -11.92
CA GLN A 79 -5.90 -8.71 -11.77
C GLN A 79 -6.44 -9.97 -12.46
N THR A 80 -7.76 -10.17 -12.41
CA THR A 80 -8.41 -11.36 -13.01
C THR A 80 -8.34 -11.40 -14.54
N ALA A 81 -8.01 -10.27 -15.18
CA ALA A 81 -7.83 -10.18 -16.62
C ALA A 81 -6.48 -10.76 -17.09
N ARG A 82 -5.47 -10.81 -16.22
CA ARG A 82 -4.11 -11.31 -16.55
C ARG A 82 -3.55 -10.63 -17.81
N GLU A 83 -3.36 -11.36 -18.91
CA GLU A 83 -2.84 -10.86 -20.19
C GLU A 83 -3.93 -10.21 -21.08
N ASP A 84 -5.21 -10.31 -20.71
CA ASP A 84 -6.32 -9.73 -21.49
C ASP A 84 -6.42 -8.22 -21.24
N VAL A 85 -5.75 -7.46 -22.11
CA VAL A 85 -5.68 -5.99 -22.04
C VAL A 85 -7.08 -5.38 -22.13
N GLY A 86 -7.96 -5.85 -23.01
CA GLY A 86 -9.30 -5.26 -23.20
C GLY A 86 -10.17 -5.41 -21.96
N ARG A 87 -10.13 -6.60 -21.34
CA ARG A 87 -10.82 -6.85 -20.06
C ARG A 87 -10.21 -6.05 -18.91
N ALA A 88 -8.89 -5.92 -18.85
CA ALA A 88 -8.21 -5.11 -17.85
C ALA A 88 -8.62 -3.62 -17.96
N MET A 89 -8.62 -3.07 -19.17
CA MET A 89 -9.04 -1.69 -19.42
C MET A 89 -10.52 -1.48 -19.08
N GLY A 90 -11.39 -2.46 -19.35
CA GLY A 90 -12.81 -2.39 -18.97
C GLY A 90 -13.00 -2.33 -17.45
N ALA A 91 -12.22 -3.11 -16.70
CA ALA A 91 -12.21 -3.06 -15.24
C ALA A 91 -11.73 -1.70 -14.72
N ILE A 92 -10.67 -1.13 -15.31
CA ILE A 92 -10.14 0.20 -14.93
C ILE A 92 -11.15 1.30 -15.27
N ALA A 93 -11.75 1.28 -16.46
CA ALA A 93 -12.79 2.22 -16.87
C ALA A 93 -13.98 2.20 -15.90
N SER A 94 -14.39 1.01 -15.44
CA SER A 94 -15.45 0.86 -14.43
C SER A 94 -15.09 1.52 -13.10
N GLN A 95 -13.82 1.48 -12.67
CA GLN A 95 -13.38 2.16 -11.44
C GLN A 95 -13.35 3.68 -11.62
N ILE A 96 -12.90 4.17 -12.77
CA ILE A 96 -12.97 5.61 -13.12
C ILE A 96 -14.42 6.08 -13.11
N ALA A 97 -15.34 5.33 -13.71
CA ALA A 97 -16.76 5.65 -13.72
C ALA A 97 -17.36 5.75 -12.31
N ARG A 98 -16.97 4.85 -11.41
CA ARG A 98 -17.41 4.87 -10.00
C ARG A 98 -16.87 6.07 -9.25
N GLU A 99 -15.58 6.38 -9.39
CA GLU A 99 -14.97 7.53 -8.70
C GLU A 99 -15.57 8.85 -9.22
N ALA A 100 -15.67 8.99 -10.55
CA ALA A 100 -16.33 10.10 -11.22
C ALA A 100 -17.74 10.31 -10.68
N ARG A 101 -18.57 9.25 -10.63
CA ARG A 101 -19.98 9.34 -10.23
C ARG A 101 -20.18 9.58 -8.74
N TYR A 102 -19.49 8.83 -7.88
CA TYR A 102 -19.83 8.75 -6.45
C TYR A 102 -18.97 9.64 -5.56
N THR A 103 -17.82 10.09 -6.05
CA THR A 103 -16.88 10.89 -5.27
C THR A 103 -16.76 12.31 -5.84
N LEU A 104 -16.67 12.45 -7.16
CA LEU A 104 -16.32 13.72 -7.81
C LEU A 104 -17.48 14.44 -8.49
N ASP A 105 -18.68 13.88 -8.41
CA ASP A 105 -19.91 14.39 -9.04
C ASP A 105 -19.72 14.73 -10.55
N ASP A 106 -19.13 13.79 -11.29
CA ASP A 106 -18.71 13.92 -12.69
C ASP A 106 -19.51 12.97 -13.61
N PRO A 107 -20.79 13.30 -13.91
CA PRO A 107 -21.62 12.41 -14.72
C PRO A 107 -21.10 12.28 -16.15
N ALA A 108 -20.41 13.29 -16.69
CA ALA A 108 -19.85 13.27 -18.04
C ALA A 108 -18.70 12.28 -18.16
N THR A 109 -17.72 12.34 -17.25
CA THR A 109 -16.62 11.37 -17.20
C THR A 109 -17.13 9.96 -16.91
N ALA A 110 -18.11 9.82 -16.01
CA ALA A 110 -18.72 8.53 -15.71
C ALA A 110 -19.39 7.90 -16.94
N ALA A 111 -20.18 8.67 -17.69
CA ALA A 111 -20.82 8.20 -18.91
C ALA A 111 -19.81 7.85 -20.01
N ALA A 112 -18.76 8.66 -20.17
CA ALA A 112 -17.68 8.39 -21.13
C ALA A 112 -16.94 7.09 -20.80
N ALA A 113 -16.69 6.82 -19.52
CA ALA A 113 -16.06 5.59 -19.05
C ALA A 113 -16.96 4.36 -19.27
N ASP A 114 -18.25 4.46 -18.95
CA ASP A 114 -19.21 3.35 -19.13
C ASP A 114 -19.45 3.01 -20.62
N ALA A 115 -19.39 4.03 -21.50
CA ALA A 115 -19.59 3.86 -22.94
C ALA A 115 -18.33 3.41 -23.71
N LEU A 116 -17.17 3.35 -23.04
CA LEU A 116 -15.90 3.05 -23.69
C LEU A 116 -15.82 1.57 -24.08
N ASP A 117 -15.81 1.30 -25.39
CA ASP A 117 -15.56 -0.04 -25.91
C ASP A 117 -14.06 -0.39 -25.83
N THR A 118 -13.69 -1.06 -24.74
CA THR A 118 -12.33 -1.48 -24.47
C THR A 118 -11.89 -2.70 -25.28
N THR A 119 -12.80 -3.35 -26.02
CA THR A 119 -12.45 -4.48 -26.90
C THR A 119 -11.96 -4.01 -28.27
N ARG A 120 -12.43 -2.85 -28.73
CA ARG A 120 -12.08 -2.30 -30.05
C ARG A 120 -10.70 -1.65 -30.09
N ARG A 121 -10.30 -0.94 -29.02
CA ARG A 121 -9.03 -0.22 -28.92
C ARG A 121 -8.42 -0.34 -27.51
N PRO A 122 -8.07 -1.57 -27.07
CA PRO A 122 -7.56 -1.81 -25.72
C PRO A 122 -6.28 -1.01 -25.40
N ASP A 123 -5.38 -0.86 -26.37
CA ASP A 123 -4.09 -0.18 -26.18
C ASP A 123 -4.16 1.35 -26.14
N ASP A 124 -5.34 1.93 -26.34
CA ASP A 124 -5.59 3.38 -26.29
C ASP A 124 -6.75 3.76 -25.34
N ALA A 125 -7.41 2.76 -24.73
CA ALA A 125 -8.61 2.95 -23.95
C ALA A 125 -8.38 3.87 -22.72
N LEU A 126 -7.38 3.55 -21.91
CA LEU A 126 -7.05 4.35 -20.72
C LEU A 126 -6.52 5.74 -21.14
N GLY A 127 -5.69 5.80 -22.18
CA GLY A 127 -5.18 7.05 -22.73
C GLY A 127 -6.30 8.01 -23.14
N THR A 128 -7.25 7.53 -23.94
CA THR A 128 -8.43 8.28 -24.37
C THR A 128 -9.26 8.74 -23.19
N LEU A 129 -9.52 7.86 -22.22
CA LEU A 129 -10.36 8.19 -21.07
C LEU A 129 -9.72 9.26 -20.17
N LEU A 130 -8.43 9.12 -19.85
CA LEU A 130 -7.69 10.10 -19.05
C LEU A 130 -7.54 11.44 -19.76
N ALA A 131 -7.34 11.45 -21.08
CA ALA A 131 -7.29 12.68 -21.86
C ALA A 131 -8.65 13.39 -21.89
N GLY A 132 -9.75 12.64 -22.06
CA GLY A 132 -11.10 13.18 -21.98
C GLY A 132 -11.41 13.77 -20.61
N TRP A 133 -11.04 13.06 -19.55
CA TRP A 133 -11.23 13.50 -18.17
C TRP A 133 -10.43 14.79 -17.87
N ALA A 134 -9.15 14.84 -18.24
CA ALA A 134 -8.32 16.02 -18.03
C ALA A 134 -8.85 17.27 -18.74
N ARG A 135 -9.40 17.11 -19.95
CA ARG A 135 -9.99 18.23 -20.73
C ARG A 135 -11.34 18.70 -20.21
N ALA A 136 -12.09 17.80 -19.56
CA ALA A 136 -13.40 18.11 -18.99
C ALA A 136 -13.29 18.75 -17.60
N ALA A 137 -12.20 18.49 -16.87
CA ALA A 137 -11.92 19.08 -15.57
C ALA A 137 -11.64 20.58 -15.71
N ALA A 138 -12.20 21.38 -14.79
CA ALA A 138 -11.88 22.81 -14.71
C ALA A 138 -10.50 23.03 -14.07
N GLU A 139 -10.15 22.17 -13.12
CA GLU A 139 -8.88 22.17 -12.41
C GLU A 139 -7.95 21.06 -12.95
N PRO A 140 -6.62 21.20 -12.80
CA PRO A 140 -5.69 20.16 -13.24
C PRO A 140 -6.00 18.80 -12.60
N LEU A 141 -6.06 17.77 -13.45
CA LEU A 141 -6.41 16.42 -13.03
C LEU A 141 -5.21 15.71 -12.39
N VAL A 142 -5.40 15.18 -11.18
CA VAL A 142 -4.47 14.26 -10.51
C VAL A 142 -5.13 12.89 -10.39
N VAL A 143 -4.40 11.82 -10.71
CA VAL A 143 -4.94 10.45 -10.61
C VAL A 143 -4.07 9.60 -9.69
N LEU A 144 -4.69 9.05 -8.66
CA LEU A 144 -4.08 8.10 -7.73
C LEU A 144 -4.50 6.68 -8.13
N ILE A 145 -3.54 5.84 -8.50
CA ILE A 145 -3.75 4.47 -8.96
C ILE A 145 -3.20 3.50 -7.90
N ASP A 146 -4.10 2.87 -7.16
CA ASP A 146 -3.77 1.95 -6.05
C ASP A 146 -3.71 0.49 -6.52
N GLU A 147 -2.89 -0.30 -5.83
CA GLU A 147 -2.63 -1.73 -6.10
C GLU A 147 -2.21 -2.02 -7.55
N ILE A 148 -1.35 -1.17 -8.15
CA ILE A 148 -0.86 -1.35 -9.52
C ILE A 148 -0.07 -2.66 -9.69
N ASP A 149 0.54 -3.15 -8.61
CA ASP A 149 1.25 -4.44 -8.56
C ASP A 149 0.32 -5.67 -8.53
N ALA A 150 -0.99 -5.49 -8.44
CA ALA A 150 -1.96 -6.56 -8.65
C ALA A 150 -2.05 -6.95 -10.13
N MET A 151 -1.77 -6.01 -11.05
CA MET A 151 -1.76 -6.28 -12.48
C MET A 151 -0.49 -7.01 -12.91
N VAL A 152 -0.58 -7.82 -13.96
CA VAL A 152 0.52 -8.63 -14.49
C VAL A 152 0.54 -8.58 -16.01
N GLY A 153 1.68 -9.00 -16.58
CA GLY A 153 1.83 -9.23 -18.01
C GLY A 153 1.48 -8.04 -18.90
N ASP A 154 0.90 -8.35 -20.06
CA ASP A 154 0.50 -7.42 -21.11
C ASP A 154 -0.43 -6.32 -20.59
N SER A 155 -1.31 -6.62 -19.63
CA SER A 155 -2.21 -5.63 -19.03
C SER A 155 -1.46 -4.54 -18.27
N LEU A 156 -0.49 -4.91 -17.43
CA LEU A 156 0.33 -3.93 -16.69
C LEU A 156 1.19 -3.12 -17.65
N VAL A 157 1.79 -3.77 -18.66
CA VAL A 157 2.59 -3.09 -19.69
C VAL A 157 1.75 -2.06 -20.44
N SER A 158 0.53 -2.42 -20.83
CA SER A 158 -0.38 -1.53 -21.54
C SER A 158 -0.73 -0.29 -20.71
N VAL A 159 -1.07 -0.44 -19.42
CA VAL A 159 -1.31 0.71 -18.52
C VAL A 159 -0.10 1.66 -18.50
N LEU A 160 1.11 1.14 -18.24
CA LEU A 160 2.32 1.96 -18.14
C LEU A 160 2.66 2.67 -19.46
N ARG A 161 2.48 1.99 -20.59
CA ARG A 161 2.73 2.55 -21.93
C ARG A 161 1.72 3.64 -22.29
N GLN A 162 0.45 3.46 -21.95
CA GLN A 162 -0.59 4.46 -22.20
C GLN A 162 -0.35 5.72 -21.35
N LEU A 163 0.00 5.58 -20.07
CA LEU A 163 0.41 6.70 -19.22
C LEU A 163 1.62 7.44 -19.79
N ARG A 164 2.60 6.69 -20.31
CA ARG A 164 3.80 7.25 -20.95
C ARG A 164 3.48 8.02 -22.23
N SER A 165 2.59 7.48 -23.07
CA SER A 165 2.19 8.11 -24.33
C SER A 165 1.49 9.46 -24.10
N GLY A 166 0.63 9.55 -23.08
CA GLY A 166 -0.08 10.77 -22.73
C GLY A 166 0.77 11.87 -22.07
N TYR A 167 1.95 11.52 -21.53
CA TYR A 167 2.75 12.38 -20.65
C TYR A 167 3.11 13.76 -21.24
N ALA A 168 3.33 13.85 -22.56
CA ALA A 168 3.68 15.10 -23.23
C ALA A 168 2.51 16.10 -23.36
N HIS A 169 1.27 15.66 -23.11
CA HIS A 169 0.07 16.48 -23.27
C HIS A 169 -0.44 17.09 -21.96
N ARG A 170 0.33 16.98 -20.88
CA ARG A 170 -0.01 17.53 -19.55
C ARG A 170 0.27 19.04 -19.49
N PRO A 171 -0.41 19.78 -18.61
CA PRO A 171 -1.53 19.35 -17.75
C PRO A 171 -2.91 19.41 -18.45
N SER A 172 -3.02 20.10 -19.59
CA SER A 172 -4.33 20.45 -20.19
C SER A 172 -4.99 19.32 -21.01
N GLY A 173 -4.22 18.34 -21.46
CA GLY A 173 -4.70 17.25 -22.32
C GLY A 173 -4.55 15.85 -21.73
N PHE A 174 -3.98 15.73 -20.53
CA PHE A 174 -3.73 14.48 -19.81
C PHE A 174 -3.46 14.80 -18.33
N PRO A 175 -3.68 13.89 -17.36
CA PRO A 175 -3.50 14.18 -15.93
C PRO A 175 -2.18 14.88 -15.62
N GLN A 176 -2.22 16.01 -14.92
CA GLN A 176 -1.04 16.76 -14.50
C GLN A 176 -0.07 15.85 -13.72
N SER A 177 -0.60 15.07 -12.77
CA SER A 177 0.17 14.13 -11.99
C SER A 177 -0.53 12.78 -11.89
N VAL A 178 0.27 11.72 -11.86
CA VAL A 178 -0.18 10.35 -11.61
C VAL A 178 0.67 9.77 -10.49
N VAL A 179 0.00 9.25 -9.47
CA VAL A 179 0.61 8.55 -8.35
C VAL A 179 0.31 7.08 -8.49
N LEU A 180 1.36 6.28 -8.77
CA LEU A 180 1.23 4.83 -8.79
C LEU A 180 1.54 4.28 -7.41
N CYS A 181 0.65 3.46 -6.86
CA CYS A 181 0.81 2.87 -5.55
C CYS A 181 0.79 1.35 -5.59
N GLY A 182 1.72 0.73 -4.85
CA GLY A 182 1.88 -0.72 -4.78
C GLY A 182 2.81 -1.13 -3.65
N VAL A 183 3.14 -2.43 -3.57
CA VAL A 183 4.00 -2.95 -2.49
C VAL A 183 5.47 -2.59 -2.66
N ARG A 184 5.91 -2.41 -3.91
CA ARG A 184 7.32 -2.17 -4.26
C ARG A 184 7.40 -1.11 -5.35
N ASP A 185 8.61 -0.63 -5.59
CA ASP A 185 8.87 0.28 -6.69
C ASP A 185 8.58 -0.39 -8.06
N VAL A 186 7.99 0.38 -8.99
CA VAL A 186 7.74 -0.06 -10.37
C VAL A 186 9.03 -0.50 -11.07
N ARG A 187 10.19 0.06 -10.71
CA ARG A 187 11.49 -0.34 -11.28
C ARG A 187 11.86 -1.80 -10.98
N ASP A 188 11.33 -2.36 -9.89
CA ASP A 188 11.54 -3.76 -9.50
C ASP A 188 10.54 -4.72 -10.14
N TYR A 189 9.62 -4.22 -10.97
CA TYR A 189 8.69 -5.06 -11.69
C TYR A 189 9.44 -5.80 -12.80
N ARG A 190 9.44 -7.12 -12.71
CA ARG A 190 9.84 -8.04 -13.79
C ARG A 190 8.57 -8.53 -14.45
N ILE A 191 8.23 -7.93 -15.58
CA ILE A 191 6.96 -8.19 -16.26
C ILE A 191 7.22 -9.24 -17.34
N HIS A 192 6.55 -10.37 -17.20
CA HIS A 192 6.54 -11.44 -18.19
C HIS A 192 5.27 -11.24 -19.03
N ALA A 193 5.44 -10.70 -20.22
CA ALA A 193 4.39 -10.41 -21.17
C ALA A 193 4.36 -11.49 -22.25
N SER A 194 3.17 -11.90 -22.71
CA SER A 194 3.10 -12.88 -23.79
C SER A 194 3.53 -12.28 -25.14
N SER A 195 3.35 -10.97 -25.29
CA SER A 195 3.72 -10.20 -26.47
C SER A 195 5.23 -10.00 -26.66
N GLU A 196 6.04 -10.15 -25.60
CA GLU A 196 7.49 -9.92 -25.63
C GLU A 196 8.26 -11.12 -25.07
N LYS A 197 9.23 -11.61 -25.85
CA LYS A 197 10.06 -12.76 -25.44
C LYS A 197 11.02 -12.42 -24.29
N GLU A 198 11.40 -11.15 -24.16
CA GLU A 198 12.28 -10.68 -23.10
C GLU A 198 11.48 -10.14 -21.91
N VAL A 199 12.05 -10.27 -20.71
CA VAL A 199 11.44 -9.72 -19.50
C VAL A 199 11.50 -8.20 -19.55
N ILE A 200 10.32 -7.57 -19.56
CA ILE A 200 10.22 -6.11 -19.52
C ILE A 200 10.45 -5.66 -18.08
N THR A 201 11.41 -4.75 -17.90
CA THR A 201 11.58 -4.08 -16.61
C THR A 201 10.58 -2.94 -16.50
N GLY A 202 9.90 -2.81 -15.35
CA GLY A 202 8.92 -1.74 -15.16
C GLY A 202 9.51 -0.34 -15.30
N GLY A 203 10.79 -0.16 -14.98
CA GLY A 203 11.51 1.11 -15.21
C GLY A 203 11.59 1.50 -16.70
N SER A 204 11.73 0.53 -17.62
CA SER A 204 11.70 0.78 -19.06
C SER A 204 10.30 1.15 -19.56
N ALA A 205 9.28 0.47 -19.01
CA ALA A 205 7.88 0.74 -19.34
C ALA A 205 7.40 2.10 -18.81
N PHE A 206 7.99 2.62 -17.73
CA PHE A 206 7.56 3.83 -17.02
C PHE A 206 8.72 4.80 -16.71
N ASN A 207 9.54 5.11 -17.71
CA ASN A 207 10.72 6.00 -17.56
C ASN A 207 10.37 7.52 -17.46
N ILE A 208 9.15 7.85 -17.07
CA ILE A 208 8.65 9.23 -16.87
C ILE A 208 8.43 9.56 -15.39
N LYS A 209 8.79 8.61 -14.52
CA LYS A 209 8.73 8.72 -13.07
C LYS A 209 9.85 9.62 -12.54
N ALA A 210 9.52 10.57 -11.69
CA ALA A 210 10.49 11.44 -11.02
C ALA A 210 11.06 10.82 -9.73
N LYS A 211 10.19 10.26 -8.86
CA LYS A 211 10.60 9.78 -7.53
C LYS A 211 9.77 8.60 -7.03
N SER A 212 10.30 7.88 -6.05
CA SER A 212 9.57 6.94 -5.19
C SER A 212 9.52 7.45 -3.77
N LEU A 213 8.31 7.60 -3.24
CA LEU A 213 8.04 7.88 -1.84
C LEU A 213 7.69 6.57 -1.14
N ARG A 214 8.13 6.44 0.11
CA ARG A 214 7.84 5.28 0.96
C ARG A 214 6.91 5.66 2.10
N LEU A 215 5.80 4.94 2.27
CA LEU A 215 4.98 5.05 3.48
C LEU A 215 5.65 4.25 4.61
N GLY A 216 5.99 4.93 5.69
CA GLY A 216 6.72 4.36 6.82
C GLY A 216 5.86 3.51 7.77
N ASP A 217 6.55 2.72 8.59
CA ASP A 217 5.99 2.18 9.82
C ASP A 217 5.75 3.30 10.83
N PHE A 218 4.90 3.06 11.84
CA PHE A 218 4.72 4.02 12.92
C PHE A 218 6.04 4.23 13.68
N THR A 219 6.28 5.45 14.10
CA THR A 219 7.28 5.81 15.10
C THR A 219 6.81 5.36 16.49
N ARG A 220 7.75 5.30 17.44
CA ARG A 220 7.42 4.99 18.84
C ARG A 220 6.41 5.98 19.43
N ALA A 221 6.51 7.25 19.05
CA ALA A 221 5.58 8.29 19.49
C ALA A 221 4.18 8.07 18.92
N GLU A 222 4.07 7.75 17.63
CA GLU A 222 2.79 7.43 16.98
C GLU A 222 2.13 6.17 17.55
N VAL A 223 2.92 5.12 17.87
CA VAL A 223 2.39 3.94 18.59
C VAL A 223 1.83 4.33 19.95
N GLY A 224 2.57 5.15 20.72
CA GLY A 224 2.09 5.66 22.01
C GLY A 224 0.81 6.48 21.87
N ALA A 225 0.75 7.39 20.89
CA ALA A 225 -0.43 8.21 20.62
C ALA A 225 -1.64 7.37 20.19
N LEU A 226 -1.42 6.36 19.34
CA LEU A 226 -2.47 5.44 18.88
C LEU A 226 -3.08 4.66 20.05
N LEU A 227 -2.23 4.06 20.89
CA LEU A 227 -2.69 3.30 22.07
C LEU A 227 -3.31 4.23 23.13
N GLY A 228 -2.80 5.46 23.26
CA GLY A 228 -3.35 6.48 24.14
C GLY A 228 -4.79 6.88 23.79
N GLN A 229 -5.21 6.79 22.53
CA GLN A 229 -6.62 7.03 22.15
C GLN A 229 -7.57 6.02 22.80
N HIS A 230 -7.14 4.75 22.93
CA HIS A 230 -7.92 3.75 23.65
C HIS A 230 -8.03 4.12 25.12
N THR A 231 -6.91 4.42 25.77
CA THR A 231 -6.88 4.82 27.19
C THR A 231 -7.77 6.03 27.46
N ALA A 232 -7.73 7.05 26.60
CA ALA A 232 -8.57 8.23 26.72
C ALA A 232 -10.08 7.92 26.60
N GLU A 233 -10.45 6.92 25.80
CA GLU A 233 -11.86 6.57 25.55
C GLU A 233 -12.43 5.55 26.56
N THR A 234 -11.60 4.64 27.06
CA THR A 234 -12.04 3.53 27.93
C THR A 234 -11.63 3.68 29.39
N GLY A 235 -10.65 4.53 29.69
CA GLY A 235 -10.00 4.65 31.01
C GLY A 235 -9.02 3.52 31.33
N GLN A 236 -8.87 2.51 30.45
CA GLN A 236 -7.93 1.41 30.65
C GLN A 236 -6.57 1.78 30.08
N GLU A 237 -5.60 1.97 30.98
CA GLU A 237 -4.24 2.36 30.64
C GLU A 237 -3.41 1.19 30.12
N PHE A 238 -2.48 1.47 29.21
CA PHE A 238 -1.34 0.59 28.98
C PHE A 238 -0.21 0.98 29.92
N ALA A 239 0.30 0.03 30.71
CA ALA A 239 1.46 0.26 31.54
C ALA A 239 2.66 0.70 30.68
N PRO A 240 3.59 1.55 31.19
CA PRO A 240 4.74 2.02 30.42
C PRO A 240 5.59 0.90 29.82
N ASP A 241 5.76 -0.19 30.56
CA ASP A 241 6.48 -1.38 30.10
C ASP A 241 5.70 -2.13 29.01
N ALA A 242 4.37 -2.18 29.09
CA ALA A 242 3.53 -2.77 28.04
C ALA A 242 3.64 -1.97 26.74
N LEU A 243 3.57 -0.63 26.78
CA LEU A 243 3.80 0.23 25.62
C LEU A 243 5.17 -0.01 24.98
N ARG A 244 6.22 -0.14 25.82
CA ARG A 244 7.57 -0.49 25.36
C ARG A 244 7.59 -1.86 24.68
N THR A 245 6.93 -2.87 25.26
CA THR A 245 6.85 -4.21 24.66
C THR A 245 6.10 -4.20 23.33
N VAL A 246 4.98 -3.47 23.19
CA VAL A 246 4.29 -3.34 21.90
C VAL A 246 5.23 -2.76 20.84
N TRP A 247 5.95 -1.69 21.16
CA TRP A 247 6.95 -1.12 20.27
C TRP A 247 8.06 -2.11 19.90
N GLU A 248 8.63 -2.81 20.88
CA GLU A 248 9.73 -3.76 20.65
C GLU A 248 9.32 -4.92 19.76
N GLN A 249 8.12 -5.47 19.97
CA GLN A 249 7.60 -6.63 19.24
C GLN A 249 7.15 -6.31 17.82
N THR A 250 6.62 -5.12 17.59
CA THR A 250 6.04 -4.73 16.29
C THR A 250 6.98 -3.85 15.45
N ARG A 251 7.90 -3.15 16.11
CA ARG A 251 8.73 -2.07 15.53
C ARG A 251 7.91 -1.04 14.74
N GLY A 252 6.67 -0.81 15.17
CA GLY A 252 5.77 0.16 14.55
C GLY A 252 5.05 -0.33 13.30
N GLN A 253 5.22 -1.60 12.89
CA GLN A 253 4.51 -2.15 11.74
C GLN A 253 2.99 -1.95 11.95
N PRO A 254 2.29 -1.19 11.08
CA PRO A 254 0.96 -0.68 11.38
C PRO A 254 -0.10 -1.74 11.68
N TRP A 255 -0.09 -2.85 10.93
CA TRP A 255 -1.02 -3.95 11.12
C TRP A 255 -0.74 -4.72 12.41
N LEU A 256 0.52 -5.02 12.73
CA LEU A 256 0.92 -5.72 13.95
C LEU A 256 0.58 -4.89 15.18
N VAL A 257 0.81 -3.57 15.14
CA VAL A 257 0.42 -2.67 16.24
C VAL A 257 -1.10 -2.73 16.45
N ASN A 258 -1.89 -2.61 15.37
CA ASN A 258 -3.35 -2.66 15.47
C ASN A 258 -3.87 -4.05 15.86
N ALA A 259 -3.30 -5.12 15.32
CA ALA A 259 -3.71 -6.50 15.58
C ALA A 259 -3.43 -6.87 17.02
N LEU A 260 -2.25 -6.52 17.54
CA LEU A 260 -1.90 -6.78 18.93
C LEU A 260 -2.78 -5.97 19.86
N ALA A 261 -2.99 -4.68 19.58
CA ALA A 261 -3.87 -3.86 20.40
C ALA A 261 -5.34 -4.32 20.34
N LEU A 262 -5.80 -4.79 19.18
CA LEU A 262 -7.12 -5.37 19.01
C LEU A 262 -7.29 -6.65 19.84
N GLU A 263 -6.29 -7.54 19.79
CA GLU A 263 -6.30 -8.80 20.52
C GLU A 263 -6.28 -8.55 22.04
N VAL A 264 -5.33 -7.74 22.53
CA VAL A 264 -5.19 -7.42 23.96
C VAL A 264 -6.44 -6.76 24.54
N CYS A 265 -7.09 -5.85 23.79
CA CYS A 265 -8.19 -5.03 24.34
C CYS A 265 -9.58 -5.61 24.05
N PHE A 266 -9.76 -6.43 23.01
CA PHE A 266 -11.10 -6.77 22.50
C PHE A 266 -11.36 -8.26 22.26
N ALA A 267 -10.36 -9.15 22.32
CA ALA A 267 -10.56 -10.59 22.14
C ALA A 267 -11.38 -11.25 23.27
N SER A 268 -11.77 -12.50 23.05
CA SER A 268 -12.43 -13.32 24.09
C SER A 268 -11.40 -13.76 25.12
N GLY A 269 -11.54 -13.28 26.36
CA GLY A 269 -10.51 -13.46 27.39
C GLY A 269 -9.48 -12.33 27.46
N ALA A 270 -9.59 -11.31 26.59
CA ALA A 270 -8.94 -10.00 26.82
C ALA A 270 -9.25 -9.51 28.24
N VAL A 271 -8.48 -8.55 28.75
CA VAL A 271 -8.68 -7.90 30.07
C VAL A 271 -10.06 -7.21 30.11
N ARG A 272 -11.11 -8.04 30.17
CA ARG A 272 -12.53 -7.72 30.13
C ARG A 272 -13.00 -7.33 31.53
N GLU A 273 -12.25 -7.76 32.54
CA GLU A 273 -12.33 -7.24 33.90
C GLU A 273 -11.46 -5.99 33.95
N ARG A 274 -12.11 -4.83 33.85
CA ARG A 274 -11.51 -3.48 33.78
C ARG A 274 -10.85 -3.03 35.10
N ASP A 275 -10.29 -3.96 35.86
CA ASP A 275 -9.81 -3.70 37.23
C ASP A 275 -8.31 -3.38 37.29
N GLY A 276 -7.64 -3.24 36.13
CA GLY A 276 -6.23 -2.87 36.10
C GLY A 276 -5.68 -2.47 34.72
N PRO A 277 -4.46 -1.90 34.70
CA PRO A 277 -3.76 -1.53 33.49
C PRO A 277 -3.32 -2.76 32.69
N ILE A 278 -3.25 -2.62 31.37
CA ILE A 278 -2.70 -3.62 30.46
C ILE A 278 -1.19 -3.74 30.71
N GLY A 279 -0.74 -4.95 31.05
CA GLY A 279 0.63 -5.27 31.38
C GLY A 279 1.40 -5.97 30.26
N VAL A 280 2.69 -6.21 30.53
CA VAL A 280 3.61 -6.91 29.61
C VAL A 280 3.12 -8.33 29.30
N ARG A 281 2.57 -9.02 30.31
CA ARG A 281 2.04 -10.38 30.15
C ARG A 281 0.91 -10.43 29.12
N ASP A 282 -0.04 -9.50 29.19
CA ASP A 282 -1.18 -9.44 28.26
C ASP A 282 -0.71 -9.24 26.82
N VAL A 283 0.30 -8.39 26.62
CA VAL A 283 0.92 -8.15 25.30
C VAL A 283 1.55 -9.43 24.74
N PHE A 284 2.26 -10.21 25.56
CA PHE A 284 2.85 -11.48 25.10
C PHE A 284 1.81 -12.56 24.86
N GLU A 285 0.76 -12.65 25.69
CA GLU A 285 -0.34 -13.60 25.47
C GLU A 285 -1.05 -13.32 24.14
N ALA A 286 -1.35 -12.04 23.86
CA ALA A 286 -1.93 -11.63 22.58
C ALA A 286 -0.99 -11.88 21.38
N ARG A 287 0.31 -11.63 21.54
CA ARG A 287 1.32 -11.92 20.52
C ARG A 287 1.33 -13.41 20.17
N GLU A 288 1.36 -14.29 21.17
CA GLU A 288 1.34 -15.74 20.93
C GLU A 288 0.05 -16.17 20.25
N ALA A 289 -1.10 -15.62 20.66
CA ALA A 289 -2.38 -15.86 20.02
C ALA A 289 -2.35 -15.48 18.52
N LEU A 290 -1.80 -14.31 18.18
CA LEU A 290 -1.66 -13.86 16.79
C LEU A 290 -0.75 -14.79 15.97
N ILE A 291 0.38 -15.22 16.53
CA ILE A 291 1.31 -16.12 15.84
C ILE A 291 0.68 -17.50 15.62
N LEU A 292 -0.03 -18.04 16.61
CA LEU A 292 -0.69 -19.35 16.51
C LEU A 292 -1.86 -19.36 15.54
N ARG A 293 -2.63 -18.25 15.48
CA ARG A 293 -3.83 -18.16 14.66
C ARG A 293 -3.54 -18.11 13.16
N ARG A 294 -2.27 -17.91 12.76
CA ARG A 294 -1.85 -17.76 11.36
C ARG A 294 -2.78 -16.81 10.61
N GLU A 295 -2.90 -15.59 11.13
CA GLU A 295 -3.68 -14.53 10.48
C GLU A 295 -3.30 -14.42 9.00
N THR A 296 -4.28 -14.19 8.12
CA THR A 296 -4.15 -14.29 6.65
C THR A 296 -3.02 -13.43 6.07
N HIS A 297 -2.60 -12.40 6.80
CA HIS A 297 -1.44 -11.58 6.45
C HIS A 297 -0.12 -12.35 6.47
N LEU A 298 0.06 -13.23 7.46
CA LEU A 298 1.26 -14.03 7.64
C LEU A 298 1.35 -15.12 6.55
N ASP A 299 0.22 -15.68 6.12
CA ASP A 299 0.17 -16.63 4.99
C ASP A 299 0.58 -15.97 3.67
N GLN A 300 0.17 -14.73 3.42
CA GLN A 300 0.60 -13.99 2.23
C GLN A 300 2.11 -13.73 2.19
N LEU A 301 2.78 -13.74 3.34
CA LEU A 301 4.23 -13.69 3.45
C LEU A 301 4.87 -14.96 2.87
N ALA A 302 4.25 -16.13 3.08
CA ALA A 302 4.79 -17.42 2.67
C ALA A 302 4.98 -17.54 1.16
N ASP A 303 4.05 -16.99 0.37
CA ASP A 303 4.20 -16.96 -1.09
C ASP A 303 5.39 -16.11 -1.53
N LYS A 304 5.67 -14.99 -0.85
CA LYS A 304 6.86 -14.17 -1.12
C LYS A 304 8.15 -14.86 -0.72
N LEU A 305 8.12 -15.67 0.34
CA LEU A 305 9.26 -16.50 0.77
C LEU A 305 9.60 -17.63 -0.23
N ARG A 306 8.74 -17.91 -1.23
CA ARG A 306 9.05 -18.84 -2.33
C ARG A 306 9.91 -18.20 -3.42
N GLU A 307 9.94 -16.88 -3.53
CA GLU A 307 10.70 -16.18 -4.57
C GLU A 307 12.21 -16.42 -4.40
N PRO A 308 12.95 -16.89 -5.43
CA PRO A 308 14.38 -17.20 -5.30
C PRO A 308 15.23 -16.03 -4.79
N ARG A 309 14.89 -14.80 -5.18
CA ARG A 309 15.58 -13.59 -4.72
C ARG A 309 15.37 -13.28 -3.24
N VAL A 310 14.18 -13.57 -2.71
CA VAL A 310 13.88 -13.42 -1.28
C VAL A 310 14.62 -14.49 -0.49
N ARG A 311 14.61 -15.74 -0.96
CA ARG A 311 15.32 -16.86 -0.33
C ARG A 311 16.83 -16.63 -0.21
N ARG A 312 17.46 -15.99 -1.21
CA ARG A 312 18.88 -15.64 -1.17
C ARG A 312 19.25 -14.69 -0.02
N VAL A 313 18.30 -13.89 0.48
CA VAL A 313 18.52 -12.96 1.59
C VAL A 313 18.06 -13.56 2.92
N ILE A 314 16.85 -14.14 2.94
CA ILE A 314 16.25 -14.67 4.18
C ILE A 314 16.92 -15.97 4.64
N GLY A 315 17.32 -16.85 3.72
CA GLY A 315 17.98 -18.13 4.07
C GLY A 315 19.26 -17.94 4.90
N PRO A 316 20.22 -17.11 4.45
CA PRO A 316 21.41 -16.80 5.24
C PRO A 316 21.10 -16.13 6.58
N LEU A 317 20.10 -15.24 6.61
CA LEU A 317 19.67 -14.57 7.84
C LEU A 317 19.19 -15.58 8.89
N LEU A 318 18.48 -16.62 8.47
CA LEU A 318 18.05 -17.72 9.35
C LEU A 318 19.19 -18.62 9.81
N ALA A 319 20.19 -18.83 8.95
CA ALA A 319 21.36 -19.65 9.27
C ALA A 319 22.37 -18.94 10.21
N GLY A 320 22.10 -17.69 10.62
CA GLY A 320 23.05 -16.88 11.39
C GLY A 320 24.34 -16.55 10.64
N GLY A 321 24.34 -16.72 9.31
CA GLY A 321 25.51 -16.58 8.46
C GLY A 321 25.55 -15.22 7.74
N GLY A 322 26.76 -14.75 7.45
CA GLY A 322 26.98 -13.71 6.45
C GLY A 322 26.93 -14.34 5.06
N ALA A 323 26.06 -13.85 4.19
CA ALA A 323 26.12 -14.15 2.76
C ALA A 323 26.37 -12.87 1.98
N GLU A 324 27.07 -12.99 0.86
CA GLU A 324 27.08 -11.95 -0.16
C GLU A 324 25.75 -11.99 -0.90
N TYR A 325 24.87 -11.04 -0.58
CA TYR A 325 23.65 -10.77 -1.34
C TYR A 325 23.84 -9.49 -2.15
N GLY A 326 23.32 -9.49 -3.39
CA GLY A 326 23.33 -8.29 -4.21
C GLY A 326 22.46 -7.17 -3.60
N ASP A 327 22.91 -5.92 -3.71
CA ASP A 327 22.21 -4.76 -3.13
C ASP A 327 20.75 -4.67 -3.55
N ARG A 328 20.42 -5.06 -4.79
CA ARG A 328 19.05 -5.09 -5.32
C ARG A 328 18.15 -6.14 -4.66
N ASP A 329 18.69 -7.29 -4.25
CA ASP A 329 17.90 -8.30 -3.55
C ASP A 329 17.63 -7.87 -2.11
N ARG A 330 18.60 -7.19 -1.48
CA ARG A 330 18.42 -6.58 -0.16
C ARG A 330 17.39 -5.45 -0.18
N GLU A 331 17.46 -4.55 -1.15
CA GLU A 331 16.48 -3.45 -1.32
C GLU A 331 15.08 -4.01 -1.52
N TYR A 332 14.92 -5.04 -2.36
CA TYR A 332 13.64 -5.69 -2.58
C TYR A 332 13.03 -6.29 -1.31
N VAL A 333 13.82 -7.01 -0.52
CA VAL A 333 13.32 -7.64 0.73
C VAL A 333 12.98 -6.58 1.79
N ARG A 334 13.63 -5.40 1.76
CA ARG A 334 13.26 -4.23 2.59
C ARG A 334 11.95 -3.59 2.13
N ASP A 335 11.75 -3.46 0.82
CA ASP A 335 10.50 -2.93 0.27
C ASP A 335 9.30 -3.83 0.60
N LEU A 336 9.52 -5.16 0.64
CA LEU A 336 8.53 -6.11 1.14
C LEU A 336 8.25 -5.99 2.65
N GLY A 337 9.06 -5.23 3.40
CA GLY A 337 8.94 -5.08 4.85
C GLY A 337 9.41 -6.30 5.65
N LEU A 338 10.15 -7.23 5.05
CA LEU A 338 10.61 -8.46 5.72
C LEU A 338 11.79 -8.21 6.65
N VAL A 339 12.66 -7.27 6.29
CA VAL A 339 13.89 -6.95 7.02
C VAL A 339 13.95 -5.46 7.38
N ALA A 340 14.69 -5.14 8.43
CA ALA A 340 14.85 -3.77 8.90
C ALA A 340 15.47 -2.86 7.82
N PRO A 341 15.07 -1.56 7.78
CA PRO A 341 15.58 -0.62 6.79
C PRO A 341 17.07 -0.32 7.02
N ASP A 342 17.52 -0.30 8.28
CA ASP A 342 18.89 0.02 8.66
C ASP A 342 19.78 -1.24 8.81
N PRO A 343 21.10 -1.12 8.58
CA PRO A 343 22.07 -2.14 8.97
C PRO A 343 22.15 -2.31 10.50
N PRO A 344 22.51 -3.51 11.02
CA PRO A 344 22.75 -4.76 10.30
C PRO A 344 21.45 -5.41 9.81
N LEU A 345 21.56 -6.31 8.82
CA LEU A 345 20.43 -7.07 8.30
C LEU A 345 19.80 -7.92 9.40
N ARG A 346 18.51 -7.71 9.65
CA ARG A 346 17.70 -8.42 10.64
C ARG A 346 16.25 -8.40 10.19
N PHE A 347 15.41 -9.29 10.72
CA PHE A 347 13.98 -9.22 10.50
C PHE A 347 13.42 -7.85 10.91
N ALA A 348 12.42 -7.36 10.20
CA ALA A 348 11.86 -6.03 10.44
C ALA A 348 11.33 -5.88 11.88
N ASN A 349 10.86 -6.97 12.47
CA ASN A 349 10.39 -7.02 13.85
C ASN A 349 10.54 -8.44 14.44
N PRO A 350 10.56 -8.58 15.78
CA PRO A 350 10.63 -9.88 16.44
C PRO A 350 9.53 -10.88 16.06
N ILE A 351 8.30 -10.42 15.81
CA ILE A 351 7.20 -11.31 15.40
C ILE A 351 7.53 -12.00 14.07
N TYR A 352 8.03 -11.26 13.07
CA TYR A 352 8.49 -11.84 11.81
C TYR A 352 9.67 -12.79 12.00
N GLY A 353 10.55 -12.52 12.96
CA GLY A 353 11.64 -13.41 13.35
C GLY A 353 11.17 -14.78 13.86
N GLU A 354 9.94 -14.89 14.38
CA GLU A 354 9.36 -16.17 14.79
C GLU A 354 8.46 -16.80 13.73
N VAL A 355 7.73 -16.00 12.98
CA VAL A 355 6.79 -16.50 11.96
C VAL A 355 7.53 -17.03 10.73
N VAL A 356 8.50 -16.27 10.21
CA VAL A 356 9.19 -16.62 8.95
C VAL A 356 9.89 -18.00 9.00
N PRO A 357 10.66 -18.36 10.05
CA PRO A 357 11.24 -19.70 10.14
C PRO A 357 10.17 -20.82 10.17
N ARG A 358 9.05 -20.58 10.85
CA ARG A 358 7.95 -21.56 10.95
C ARG A 358 7.33 -21.79 9.58
N GLU A 359 7.01 -20.73 8.84
CA GLU A 359 6.45 -20.82 7.49
C GLU A 359 7.38 -21.51 6.49
N LEU A 360 8.68 -21.21 6.53
CA LEU A 360 9.65 -21.86 5.64
C LEU A 360 9.77 -23.37 5.90
N THR A 361 9.63 -23.81 7.14
CA THR A 361 9.62 -25.26 7.46
C THR A 361 8.48 -25.98 6.75
N TRP A 362 7.30 -25.34 6.63
CA TRP A 362 6.14 -25.91 5.95
C TRP A 362 6.22 -25.84 4.42
N VAL A 363 6.87 -24.80 3.87
CA VAL A 363 7.02 -24.62 2.42
C VAL A 363 8.11 -25.55 1.83
N LEU A 364 9.00 -26.09 2.68
CA LEU A 364 10.07 -27.00 2.29
C LEU A 364 9.69 -28.50 2.44
N LEU A 365 8.54 -28.79 3.08
CA LEU A 365 7.87 -30.09 3.06
C LEU A 365 6.90 -30.13 1.87
#